data_AF-A0A851RII8-F1
#
_entry.id   AF-A0A851RII8-F1
#
_cell.length_a   1.000
_cell.length_b   1.000
_cell.length_c   1.000
_cell.angle_alpha   90.00
_cell.angle_beta   90.00
_cell.angle_gamma   90.00
#
_symmetry.space_group_name_H-M   'P 1'
#
loop_
_entity.id
_entity.type
_entity.pdbx_description
1 polymer ?
#
loop_
_entity_poly.entity_id
_entity_poly.type
_entity_poly.pdbx_seq_one_letter_code
_entity_poly.pdbx_strand_id
1 'polypeptide(L)'
;RNAKKEGDLLAAQARLKDVEALLNSKEAALSTALGEKRNLETEVRDLRGQVAKLESALSEAKKQLQDEMLRRVDAENRLQTLKEELEFQKNIYSEELRETKRRHETRLVEIDNGRQREFESKLSEALQELRSQHEAQIRLYKEELEKTYAAKLENAKQSAERNSSMVGAAHEELQQTRIRIDNLSSEVSQLQKQLAAKEAKLHDLEDILARERETNRRLLSDKEREMAEMRARMQQQLDEYQELLDIKLALDMEINAYRKLLEGEEERLRLSPSPSSHKGASRSHVSTPGSSKKRKLEDSESRTSFSHHARTSGRVGVEEVDLEGKFVRLRNKSNE
;
A
#
# COMPACT_ATOMS: atom_id res chain seq x y z
N ARG A 1 104.73 161.66 107.58
CA ARG A 1 105.07 160.80 106.42
C ARG A 1 104.99 159.28 106.73
N ASN A 2 104.78 158.86 108.00
CA ASN A 2 104.68 157.43 108.38
C ASN A 2 103.25 156.85 108.37
N ALA A 3 102.21 157.58 108.81
CA ALA A 3 100.84 157.05 108.88
C ALA A 3 100.22 156.63 107.52
N LYS A 4 100.61 157.29 106.41
CA LYS A 4 100.13 156.94 105.06
C LYS A 4 100.72 155.61 104.57
N LYS A 5 101.98 155.33 104.94
CA LYS A 5 102.66 154.08 104.57
C LYS A 5 102.12 152.87 105.37
N GLU A 6 101.71 153.06 106.61
CA GLU A 6 101.08 152.01 107.43
C GLU A 6 99.65 151.69 106.96
N GLY A 7 98.86 152.70 106.57
CA GLY A 7 97.54 152.48 105.96
C GLY A 7 97.60 151.74 104.61
N ASP A 8 98.57 152.10 103.76
CA ASP A 8 98.81 151.43 102.48
C ASP A 8 99.30 149.98 102.69
N LEU A 9 100.11 149.72 103.73
CA LEU A 9 100.55 148.37 104.12
C LEU A 9 99.37 147.51 104.61
N LEU A 10 98.50 148.05 105.46
CA LEU A 10 97.31 147.35 105.95
C LEU A 10 96.30 147.06 104.82
N ALA A 11 96.09 148.01 103.90
CA ALA A 11 95.25 147.79 102.72
C ALA A 11 95.84 146.75 101.77
N ALA A 12 97.17 146.73 101.60
CA ALA A 12 97.87 145.69 100.84
C ALA A 12 97.76 144.32 101.52
N GLN A 13 97.88 144.24 102.84
CA GLN A 13 97.70 143.01 103.61
C GLN A 13 96.26 142.48 103.56
N ALA A 14 95.25 143.36 103.62
CA ALA A 14 93.85 142.98 103.45
C ALA A 14 93.58 142.43 102.03
N ARG A 15 94.08 143.11 101.00
CA ARG A 15 94.00 142.62 99.61
C ARG A 15 94.73 141.30 99.41
N LEU A 16 95.87 141.11 100.06
CA LEU A 16 96.62 139.85 100.00
C LEU A 16 95.81 138.71 100.62
N LYS A 17 95.18 138.93 101.79
CA LYS A 17 94.27 137.96 102.41
C LYS A 17 93.03 137.66 101.54
N ASP A 18 92.45 138.66 100.91
CA ASP A 18 91.29 138.47 100.01
C ASP A 18 91.69 137.67 98.76
N VAL A 19 92.87 137.95 98.19
CA VAL A 19 93.41 137.20 97.05
C VAL A 19 93.79 135.78 97.45
N GLU A 20 94.35 135.56 98.64
CA GLU A 20 94.63 134.23 99.20
C GLU A 20 93.34 133.43 99.43
N ALA A 21 92.29 134.06 99.97
CA ALA A 21 90.98 133.43 100.14
C ALA A 21 90.33 133.09 98.79
N LEU A 22 90.46 133.98 97.80
CA LEU A 22 89.99 133.75 96.44
C LEU A 22 90.77 132.62 95.75
N LEU A 23 92.10 132.58 95.94
CA LEU A 23 92.97 131.51 95.43
C LEU A 23 92.59 130.17 96.04
N ASN A 24 92.48 130.08 97.37
CA ASN A 24 92.06 128.87 98.07
C ASN A 24 90.66 128.39 97.62
N SER A 25 89.71 129.32 97.42
CA SER A 25 88.38 129.01 96.88
C SER A 25 88.45 128.47 95.45
N LYS A 26 89.29 129.08 94.60
CA LYS A 26 89.51 128.63 93.21
C LYS A 26 90.23 127.29 93.16
N GLU A 27 91.19 127.04 94.03
CA GLU A 27 91.89 125.75 94.17
C GLU A 27 90.94 124.65 94.66
N ALA A 28 90.07 124.95 95.63
CA ALA A 28 89.03 124.02 96.07
C ALA A 28 88.03 123.70 94.94
N ALA A 29 87.56 124.71 94.20
CA ALA A 29 86.67 124.52 93.05
C ALA A 29 87.35 123.71 91.93
N LEU A 30 88.63 123.96 91.66
CA LEU A 30 89.42 123.19 90.69
C LEU A 30 89.57 121.73 91.14
N SER A 31 89.84 121.48 92.42
CA SER A 31 89.93 120.13 92.98
C SER A 31 88.60 119.38 92.84
N THR A 32 87.47 120.03 93.13
CA THR A 32 86.12 119.43 92.95
C THR A 32 85.84 119.14 91.49
N ALA A 33 86.11 120.08 90.57
CA ALA A 33 85.91 119.88 89.13
C ALA A 33 86.80 118.76 88.56
N LEU A 34 88.02 118.60 89.06
CA LEU A 34 88.89 117.48 88.70
C LEU A 34 88.39 116.14 89.24
N GLY A 35 87.78 116.13 90.43
CA GLY A 35 87.10 114.95 90.99
C GLY A 35 85.89 114.54 90.16
N GLU A 36 85.02 115.49 89.82
CA GLU A 36 83.86 115.28 88.94
C GLU A 36 84.27 114.80 87.55
N LYS A 37 85.33 115.40 86.96
CA LYS A 37 85.90 114.93 85.69
C LYS A 37 86.33 113.46 85.78
N ARG A 38 87.01 113.05 86.85
CA ARG A 38 87.43 111.65 87.05
C ARG A 38 86.22 110.71 87.18
N ASN A 39 85.17 111.14 87.88
CA ASN A 39 83.93 110.36 88.04
C ASN A 39 83.20 110.19 86.69
N LEU A 40 83.09 111.26 85.90
CA LEU A 40 82.52 111.20 84.55
C LEU A 40 83.38 110.35 83.61
N GLU A 41 84.71 110.41 83.72
CA GLU A 41 85.62 109.55 82.95
C GLU A 41 85.47 108.06 83.32
N THR A 42 85.20 107.74 84.60
CA THR A 42 84.86 106.37 85.00
C THR A 42 83.51 105.94 84.45
N GLU A 43 82.48 106.78 84.54
CA GLU A 43 81.14 106.47 84.03
C GLU A 43 81.14 106.27 82.51
N VAL A 44 81.86 107.12 81.76
CA VAL A 44 82.04 106.95 80.31
C VAL A 44 82.77 105.65 79.98
N ARG A 45 83.76 105.24 80.78
CA ARG A 45 84.43 103.93 80.60
C ARG A 45 83.47 102.76 80.87
N ASP A 46 82.66 102.84 81.90
CA ASP A 46 81.69 101.80 82.24
C ASP A 46 80.57 101.69 81.20
N LEU A 47 80.01 102.82 80.75
CA LEU A 47 79.03 102.87 79.68
C LEU A 47 79.60 102.32 78.36
N ARG A 48 80.84 102.64 78.01
CA ARG A 48 81.52 102.04 76.84
C ARG A 48 81.67 100.52 77.00
N GLY A 49 82.00 100.04 78.20
CA GLY A 49 82.05 98.61 78.49
C GLY A 49 80.68 97.92 78.36
N GLN A 50 79.61 98.58 78.79
CA GLN A 50 78.24 98.08 78.63
C GLN A 50 77.83 98.05 77.14
N VAL A 51 78.12 99.11 76.39
CA VAL A 51 77.85 99.16 74.93
C VAL A 51 78.58 98.02 74.22
N ALA A 52 79.87 97.80 74.49
CA ALA A 52 80.62 96.70 73.87
C ALA A 52 80.03 95.31 74.21
N LYS A 53 79.57 95.11 75.45
CA LYS A 53 78.88 93.86 75.84
C LYS A 53 77.56 93.67 75.10
N LEU A 54 76.77 94.73 74.98
CA LEU A 54 75.48 94.70 74.26
C LEU A 54 75.70 94.47 72.76
N GLU A 55 76.73 95.06 72.16
CA GLU A 55 77.11 94.84 70.76
C GLU A 55 77.52 93.38 70.52
N SER A 56 78.30 92.78 71.42
CA SER A 56 78.66 91.35 71.36
C SER A 56 77.43 90.46 71.48
N ALA A 57 76.56 90.71 72.47
CA ALA A 57 75.32 89.95 72.66
C ALA A 57 74.37 90.08 71.45
N LEU A 58 74.28 91.27 70.85
CA LEU A 58 73.50 91.49 69.63
C LEU A 58 74.08 90.71 68.44
N SER A 59 75.40 90.66 68.31
CA SER A 59 76.09 89.88 67.28
C SER A 59 75.80 88.38 67.42
N GLU A 60 75.91 87.86 68.65
CA GLU A 60 75.61 86.46 68.96
C GLU A 60 74.14 86.11 68.70
N ALA A 61 73.21 86.96 69.12
CA ALA A 61 71.78 86.76 68.89
C ALA A 61 71.45 86.76 67.38
N LYS A 62 72.07 87.65 66.60
CA LYS A 62 71.93 87.67 65.14
C LYS A 62 72.46 86.38 64.50
N LYS A 63 73.60 85.88 64.97
CA LYS A 63 74.16 84.61 64.48
C LYS A 63 73.24 83.43 64.80
N GLN A 64 72.74 83.34 66.03
CA GLN A 64 71.78 82.31 66.43
C GLN A 64 70.49 82.36 65.60
N LEU A 65 69.99 83.57 65.31
CA LEU A 65 68.83 83.75 64.44
C LEU A 65 69.12 83.26 63.00
N GLN A 66 70.30 83.55 62.47
CA GLN A 66 70.71 83.06 61.14
C GLN A 66 70.83 81.53 61.11
N ASP A 67 71.42 80.93 62.14
CA ASP A 67 71.56 79.48 62.27
C ASP A 67 70.18 78.79 62.38
N GLU A 68 69.24 79.35 63.16
CA GLU A 68 67.87 78.84 63.25
C GLU A 68 67.07 79.04 61.96
N MET A 69 67.23 80.16 61.27
CA MET A 69 66.63 80.34 59.95
C MET A 69 67.13 79.29 58.95
N LEU A 70 68.43 78.97 58.96
CA LEU A 70 68.99 77.93 58.10
C LEU A 70 68.41 76.55 58.45
N ARG A 71 68.36 76.19 59.75
CA ARG A 71 67.76 74.93 60.22
C ARG A 71 66.28 74.81 59.83
N ARG A 72 65.53 75.90 59.92
CA ARG A 72 64.13 75.95 59.51
C ARG A 72 63.98 75.67 58.01
N VAL A 73 64.79 76.34 57.18
CA VAL A 73 64.76 76.14 55.71
C VAL A 73 65.15 74.70 55.35
N ASP A 74 66.17 74.14 55.99
CA ASP A 74 66.57 72.74 55.76
C ASP A 74 65.45 71.75 56.15
N ALA A 75 64.73 72.02 57.24
CA ALA A 75 63.60 71.21 57.66
C ALA A 75 62.40 71.33 56.68
N GLU A 76 62.11 72.54 56.20
CA GLU A 76 61.07 72.77 55.18
C GLU A 76 61.41 72.04 53.87
N ASN A 77 62.67 72.08 53.43
CA ASN A 77 63.13 71.34 52.26
C ASN A 77 62.98 69.82 52.42
N ARG A 78 63.40 69.26 53.57
CA ARG A 78 63.22 67.82 53.85
C ARG A 78 61.74 67.42 53.90
N LEU A 79 60.90 68.27 54.49
CA LEU A 79 59.46 68.04 54.55
C LEU A 79 58.83 68.05 53.15
N GLN A 80 59.31 68.93 52.26
CA GLN A 80 58.89 68.96 50.87
C GLN A 80 59.32 67.69 50.13
N THR A 81 60.58 67.25 50.26
CA THR A 81 61.06 66.00 49.66
C THR A 81 60.26 64.79 50.14
N LEU A 82 59.98 64.68 51.45
CA LEU A 82 59.19 63.58 51.99
C LEU A 82 57.74 63.58 51.51
N LYS A 83 57.15 64.76 51.26
CA LYS A 83 55.81 64.86 50.65
C LYS A 83 55.81 64.35 49.22
N GLU A 84 56.80 64.75 48.42
CA GLU A 84 56.95 64.32 47.03
C GLU A 84 57.20 62.81 46.94
N GLU A 85 58.03 62.25 47.83
CA GLU A 85 58.24 60.80 47.93
C GLU A 85 56.95 60.05 48.32
N LEU A 86 56.18 60.58 49.28
CA LEU A 86 54.91 59.98 49.68
C LEU A 86 53.89 59.99 48.53
N GLU A 87 53.81 61.09 47.79
CA GLU A 87 52.92 61.22 46.64
C GLU A 87 53.34 60.30 45.49
N PHE A 88 54.65 60.20 45.23
CA PHE A 88 55.21 59.25 44.28
C PHE A 88 54.89 57.80 44.65
N GLN A 89 55.09 57.40 45.91
CA GLN A 89 54.75 56.06 46.38
C GLN A 89 53.25 55.77 46.25
N LYS A 90 52.37 56.72 46.62
CA LYS A 90 50.92 56.57 46.43
C LYS A 90 50.55 56.35 44.97
N ASN A 91 51.16 57.10 44.06
CA ASN A 91 50.91 56.95 42.63
C ASN A 91 51.36 55.57 42.12
N ILE A 92 52.54 55.09 42.53
CA ILE A 92 53.01 53.74 42.19
C ILE A 92 52.05 52.68 42.70
N TYR A 93 51.68 52.70 43.99
CA TYR A 93 50.75 51.71 44.54
C TYR A 93 49.39 51.74 43.84
N SER A 94 48.93 52.92 43.42
CA SER A 94 47.68 53.05 42.68
C SER A 94 47.77 52.39 41.30
N GLU A 95 48.88 52.57 40.58
CA GLU A 95 49.11 51.93 39.28
C GLU A 95 49.32 50.41 39.41
N GLU A 96 50.09 49.95 40.40
CA GLU A 96 50.25 48.52 40.69
C GLU A 96 48.91 47.86 41.03
N LEU A 97 48.08 48.51 41.84
CA LEU A 97 46.74 48.01 42.15
C LEU A 97 45.85 47.99 40.90
N ARG A 98 45.96 49.00 40.04
CA ARG A 98 45.22 49.06 38.78
C ARG A 98 45.65 47.94 37.82
N GLU A 99 46.95 47.69 37.72
CA GLU A 99 47.49 46.64 36.85
C GLU A 99 47.14 45.23 37.37
N THR A 100 47.26 45.00 38.67
CA THR A 100 46.87 43.72 39.28
C THR A 100 45.37 43.43 39.12
N LYS A 101 44.50 44.42 39.33
CA LYS A 101 43.06 44.32 39.05
C LYS A 101 42.81 44.01 37.58
N ARG A 102 43.45 44.74 36.66
CA ARG A 102 43.32 44.51 35.21
C ARG A 102 43.74 43.09 34.82
N ARG A 103 44.88 42.59 35.31
CA ARG A 103 45.35 41.21 35.07
C ARG A 103 44.42 40.14 35.66
N HIS A 104 43.67 40.47 36.72
CA HIS A 104 42.72 39.56 37.31
C HIS A 104 41.41 39.53 36.51
N GLU A 105 40.92 40.69 36.11
CA GLU A 105 39.74 40.85 35.26
C GLU A 105 39.94 40.18 33.90
N THR A 106 41.10 40.34 33.25
CA THR A 106 41.39 39.65 31.98
C THR A 106 41.36 38.13 32.14
N ARG A 107 41.94 37.60 33.23
CA ARG A 107 41.92 36.15 33.51
C ARG A 107 40.50 35.63 33.78
N LEU A 108 39.67 36.39 34.48
CA LEU A 108 38.26 36.03 34.70
C LEU A 108 37.50 35.97 33.37
N VAL A 109 37.65 36.99 32.53
CA VAL A 109 37.03 37.05 31.21
C VAL A 109 37.52 35.91 30.30
N GLU A 110 38.80 35.55 30.34
CA GLU A 110 39.34 34.40 29.60
C GLU A 110 38.73 33.08 30.06
N ILE A 111 38.59 32.86 31.38
CA ILE A 111 37.96 31.65 31.94
C ILE A 111 36.48 31.58 31.57
N ASP A 112 35.76 32.70 31.69
CA ASP A 112 34.34 32.77 31.37
C ASP A 112 34.10 32.58 29.87
N ASN A 113 34.90 33.20 29.01
CA ASN A 113 34.87 32.97 27.57
C ASN A 113 35.21 31.53 27.20
N GLY A 114 36.18 30.91 27.89
CA GLY A 114 36.52 29.50 27.70
C GLY A 114 35.34 28.59 28.01
N ARG A 115 34.73 28.77 29.19
CA ARG A 115 33.52 28.04 29.60
C ARG A 115 32.38 28.26 28.62
N GLN A 116 32.12 29.52 28.21
CA GLN A 116 31.07 29.84 27.26
C GLN A 116 31.27 29.10 25.93
N ARG A 117 32.47 29.12 25.36
CA ARG A 117 32.78 28.39 24.11
C ARG A 117 32.63 26.88 24.28
N GLU A 118 33.06 26.32 25.41
CA GLU A 118 32.86 24.89 25.68
C GLU A 118 31.38 24.53 25.77
N PHE A 119 30.56 25.37 26.43
CA PHE A 119 29.12 25.18 26.49
C PHE A 119 28.46 25.32 25.11
N GLU A 120 28.82 26.34 24.34
CA GLU A 120 28.31 26.54 22.98
C GLU A 120 28.71 25.38 22.05
N SER A 121 29.94 24.88 22.16
CA SER A 121 30.41 23.72 21.41
C SER A 121 29.62 22.46 21.76
N LYS A 122 29.48 22.14 23.04
CA LYS A 122 28.72 20.97 23.51
C LYS A 122 27.24 21.06 23.13
N LEU A 123 26.65 22.25 23.23
CA LEU A 123 25.26 22.48 22.82
C LEU A 123 25.09 22.32 21.31
N SER A 124 26.02 22.85 20.51
CA SER A 124 26.01 22.69 19.05
C SER A 124 26.13 21.21 18.66
N GLU A 125 27.04 20.48 19.29
CA GLU A 125 27.23 19.04 19.07
C GLU A 125 25.96 18.25 19.41
N ALA A 126 25.36 18.48 20.58
CA ALA A 126 24.11 17.81 20.97
C ALA A 126 22.94 18.14 20.02
N LEU A 127 22.83 19.38 19.54
CA LEU A 127 21.81 19.78 18.57
C LEU A 127 22.05 19.13 17.20
N GLN A 128 23.32 18.98 16.79
CA GLN A 128 23.67 18.31 15.54
C GLN A 128 23.38 16.81 15.62
N GLU A 129 23.69 16.18 16.76
CA GLU A 129 23.36 14.78 17.00
C GLU A 129 21.83 14.56 16.98
N LEU A 130 21.06 15.41 17.67
CA LEU A 130 19.59 15.34 17.64
C LEU A 130 19.02 15.49 16.22
N ARG A 131 19.56 16.42 15.43
CA ARG A 131 19.18 16.55 14.01
C ARG A 131 19.51 15.29 13.22
N SER A 132 20.70 14.74 13.39
CA SER A 132 21.11 13.51 12.70
C SER A 132 20.22 12.32 13.06
N GLN A 133 19.80 12.20 14.32
CA GLN A 133 18.88 11.17 14.79
C GLN A 133 17.50 11.33 14.16
N HIS A 134 16.95 12.56 14.13
CA HIS A 134 15.67 12.83 13.46
C HIS A 134 15.74 12.57 11.95
N GLU A 135 16.82 12.96 11.27
CA GLU A 135 17.01 12.66 9.86
C GLU A 135 17.09 11.16 9.60
N ALA A 136 17.79 10.41 10.45
CA ALA A 136 17.87 8.96 10.37
C ALA A 136 16.48 8.32 10.57
N GLN A 137 15.70 8.78 11.55
CA GLN A 137 14.33 8.32 11.76
C GLN A 137 13.43 8.61 10.55
N ILE A 138 13.51 9.82 9.98
CA ILE A 138 12.74 10.18 8.78
C ILE A 138 13.12 9.29 7.59
N ARG A 139 14.42 9.00 7.41
CA ARG A 139 14.90 8.08 6.37
C ARG A 139 14.32 6.67 6.57
N LEU A 140 14.39 6.13 7.79
CA LEU A 140 13.81 4.82 8.11
C LEU A 140 12.30 4.78 7.85
N TYR A 141 11.56 5.80 8.31
CA TYR A 141 10.13 5.90 8.02
C TYR A 141 9.84 5.96 6.53
N LYS A 142 10.64 6.70 5.75
CA LYS A 142 10.50 6.78 4.30
C LYS A 142 10.77 5.43 3.64
N GLU A 143 11.83 4.72 4.03
CA GLU A 143 12.16 3.39 3.51
C GLU A 143 11.07 2.36 3.84
N GLU A 144 10.52 2.39 5.06
CA GLU A 144 9.40 1.53 5.45
C GLU A 144 8.13 1.85 4.64
N LEU A 145 7.83 3.13 4.44
CA LEU A 145 6.73 3.56 3.57
C LEU A 145 6.94 3.07 2.13
N GLU A 146 8.12 3.25 1.57
CA GLU A 146 8.44 2.77 0.21
C GLU A 146 8.30 1.25 0.09
N LYS A 147 8.81 0.49 1.07
CA LYS A 147 8.64 -0.97 1.12
C LYS A 147 7.17 -1.38 1.19
N THR A 148 6.38 -0.72 2.03
CA THR A 148 4.94 -1.04 2.15
C THR A 148 4.16 -0.65 0.89
N TYR A 149 4.49 0.48 0.26
CA TYR A 149 3.91 0.86 -1.03
C TYR A 149 4.28 -0.12 -2.14
N ALA A 150 5.56 -0.51 -2.25
CA ALA A 150 6.01 -1.50 -3.21
C ALA A 150 5.29 -2.85 -3.02
N ALA A 151 5.15 -3.32 -1.78
CA ALA A 151 4.41 -4.54 -1.47
C ALA A 151 2.93 -4.44 -1.84
N LYS A 152 2.26 -3.30 -1.56
CA LYS A 152 0.87 -3.08 -1.97
C LYS A 152 0.71 -3.05 -3.48
N LEU A 153 1.64 -2.40 -4.19
CA LEU A 153 1.62 -2.31 -5.64
C LEU A 153 1.82 -3.70 -6.28
N GLU A 154 2.75 -4.48 -5.76
CA GLU A 154 2.99 -5.86 -6.21
C GLU A 154 1.78 -6.76 -5.95
N ASN A 155 1.17 -6.69 -4.77
CA ASN A 155 -0.07 -7.42 -4.48
C ASN A 155 -1.22 -7.00 -5.41
N ALA A 156 -1.35 -5.72 -5.72
CA ALA A 156 -2.36 -5.22 -6.65
C ALA A 156 -2.12 -5.73 -8.08
N LYS A 157 -0.87 -5.75 -8.54
CA LYS A 157 -0.48 -6.33 -9.84
C LYS A 157 -0.81 -7.82 -9.91
N GLN A 158 -0.41 -8.61 -8.91
CA GLN A 158 -0.70 -10.04 -8.86
C GLN A 158 -2.21 -10.31 -8.81
N SER A 159 -2.98 -9.49 -8.08
CA SER A 159 -4.44 -9.59 -8.07
C SER A 159 -5.04 -9.29 -9.45
N ALA A 160 -4.56 -8.25 -10.13
CA ALA A 160 -4.99 -7.91 -11.48
C ALA A 160 -4.64 -9.00 -12.51
N GLU A 161 -3.45 -9.58 -12.43
CA GLU A 161 -3.02 -10.71 -13.27
C GLU A 161 -3.89 -11.95 -13.03
N ARG A 162 -4.17 -12.29 -11.77
CA ARG A 162 -5.10 -13.38 -11.43
C ARG A 162 -6.49 -13.12 -11.99
N ASN A 163 -7.04 -11.92 -11.80
CA ASN A 163 -8.34 -11.57 -12.37
C ASN A 163 -8.34 -11.66 -13.90
N SER A 164 -7.29 -11.17 -14.56
CA SER A 164 -7.13 -11.28 -16.01
C SER A 164 -7.10 -12.75 -16.46
N SER A 165 -6.34 -13.60 -15.77
CA SER A 165 -6.30 -15.04 -16.06
C SER A 165 -7.65 -15.74 -15.86
N MET A 166 -8.38 -15.38 -14.81
CA MET A 166 -9.73 -15.90 -14.53
C MET A 166 -10.73 -15.46 -15.59
N VAL A 167 -10.66 -14.20 -16.03
CA VAL A 167 -11.49 -13.69 -17.13
C VAL A 167 -11.14 -14.40 -18.44
N GLY A 168 -9.85 -14.63 -18.71
CA GLY A 168 -9.40 -15.42 -19.86
C GLY A 168 -9.98 -16.83 -19.86
N ALA A 169 -9.84 -17.56 -18.75
CA ALA A 169 -10.39 -18.90 -18.59
C ALA A 169 -11.92 -18.93 -18.75
N ALA A 170 -12.64 -17.98 -18.12
CA ALA A 170 -14.10 -17.88 -18.27
C ALA A 170 -14.51 -17.57 -19.72
N HIS A 171 -13.72 -16.77 -20.45
CA HIS A 171 -13.97 -16.50 -21.86
C HIS A 171 -13.75 -17.73 -22.75
N GLU A 172 -12.69 -18.51 -22.48
CA GLU A 172 -12.44 -19.78 -23.16
C GLU A 172 -13.57 -20.80 -22.91
N GLU A 173 -14.02 -20.95 -21.66
CA GLU A 173 -15.17 -21.79 -21.32
C GLU A 173 -16.46 -21.34 -22.02
N LEU A 174 -16.70 -20.02 -22.08
CA LEU A 174 -17.82 -19.44 -22.83
C LEU A 174 -17.73 -19.77 -24.33
N GLN A 175 -16.54 -19.68 -24.93
CA GLN A 175 -16.36 -20.04 -26.33
C GLN A 175 -16.58 -21.53 -26.57
N GLN A 176 -16.04 -22.40 -25.72
CA GLN A 176 -16.23 -23.84 -25.81
C GLN A 176 -17.71 -24.23 -25.68
N THR A 177 -18.43 -23.62 -24.73
CA THR A 177 -19.87 -23.86 -24.55
C THR A 177 -20.69 -23.35 -25.74
N ARG A 178 -20.35 -22.20 -26.32
CA ARG A 178 -20.97 -21.73 -27.59
C ARG A 178 -20.76 -22.72 -28.73
N ILE A 179 -19.52 -23.16 -28.96
CA ILE A 179 -19.21 -24.17 -30.00
C ILE A 179 -20.01 -25.45 -29.75
N ARG A 180 -20.11 -25.90 -28.49
CA ARG A 180 -20.91 -27.07 -28.12
C ARG A 180 -22.39 -26.88 -28.41
N ILE A 181 -22.95 -25.71 -28.11
CA ILE A 181 -24.35 -25.36 -28.42
C ILE A 181 -24.57 -25.38 -29.93
N ASP A 182 -23.68 -24.80 -30.72
CA ASP A 182 -23.80 -24.77 -32.19
C ASP A 182 -23.74 -26.19 -32.77
N ASN A 183 -22.82 -27.03 -32.28
CA ASN A 183 -22.71 -28.44 -32.68
C ASN A 183 -24.00 -29.22 -32.35
N LEU A 184 -24.50 -29.13 -31.11
CA LEU A 184 -25.75 -29.79 -30.71
C LEU A 184 -26.95 -29.27 -31.48
N SER A 185 -27.01 -27.96 -31.75
CA SER A 185 -28.08 -27.36 -32.56
C SER A 185 -28.05 -27.89 -34.00
N SER A 186 -26.85 -28.06 -34.56
CA SER A 186 -26.67 -28.67 -35.88
C SER A 186 -27.12 -30.14 -35.91
N GLU A 187 -26.81 -30.91 -34.85
CA GLU A 187 -27.22 -32.31 -34.71
C GLU A 187 -28.74 -32.43 -34.57
N VAL A 188 -29.37 -31.59 -33.75
CA VAL A 188 -30.83 -31.51 -33.63
C VAL A 188 -31.47 -31.18 -34.97
N SER A 189 -30.93 -30.20 -35.71
CA SER A 189 -31.44 -29.87 -37.05
C SER A 189 -31.30 -31.04 -38.03
N GLN A 190 -30.19 -31.79 -37.98
CA GLN A 190 -30.00 -32.99 -38.80
C GLN A 190 -30.99 -34.09 -38.43
N LEU A 191 -31.19 -34.36 -37.14
CA LEU A 191 -32.16 -35.35 -36.66
C LEU A 191 -33.59 -34.96 -37.03
N GLN A 192 -33.96 -33.68 -36.93
CA GLN A 192 -35.27 -33.17 -37.38
C GLN A 192 -35.47 -33.39 -38.88
N LYS A 193 -34.45 -33.13 -39.71
CA LYS A 193 -34.51 -33.42 -41.15
C LYS A 193 -34.66 -34.92 -41.43
N GLN A 194 -33.94 -35.77 -40.68
CA GLN A 194 -34.06 -37.22 -40.81
C GLN A 194 -35.45 -37.70 -40.38
N LEU A 195 -36.00 -37.18 -39.28
CA LEU A 195 -37.35 -37.48 -38.82
C LEU A 195 -38.38 -37.11 -39.88
N ALA A 196 -38.36 -35.87 -40.38
CA ALA A 196 -39.26 -35.42 -41.45
C ALA A 196 -39.14 -36.28 -42.71
N ALA A 197 -37.93 -36.69 -43.09
CA ALA A 197 -37.72 -37.59 -44.22
C ALA A 197 -38.25 -39.02 -43.97
N LYS A 198 -38.25 -39.49 -42.73
CA LYS A 198 -38.83 -40.78 -42.35
C LYS A 198 -40.36 -40.72 -42.28
N GLU A 199 -40.92 -39.64 -41.75
CA GLU A 199 -42.36 -39.37 -41.74
C GLU A 199 -42.92 -39.27 -43.17
N ALA A 200 -42.24 -38.55 -44.07
CA ALA A 200 -42.61 -38.50 -45.48
C ALA A 200 -42.63 -39.90 -46.12
N LYS A 201 -41.60 -40.72 -45.86
CA LYS A 201 -41.56 -42.12 -46.34
C LYS A 201 -42.67 -42.98 -45.75
N LEU A 202 -43.03 -42.79 -44.49
CA LEU A 202 -44.15 -43.49 -43.87
C LEU A 202 -45.45 -43.12 -44.56
N HIS A 203 -45.70 -41.83 -44.79
CA HIS A 203 -46.88 -41.39 -45.53
C HIS A 203 -46.92 -41.95 -46.95
N ASP A 204 -45.80 -41.94 -47.70
CA ASP A 204 -45.73 -42.55 -49.03
C ASP A 204 -46.08 -44.05 -49.00
N LEU A 205 -45.59 -44.79 -47.99
CA LEU A 205 -45.89 -46.22 -47.81
C LEU A 205 -47.35 -46.46 -47.40
N GLU A 206 -47.91 -45.63 -46.51
CA GLU A 206 -49.33 -45.67 -46.14
C GLU A 206 -50.23 -45.44 -47.36
N ASP A 207 -49.85 -44.47 -48.20
CA ASP A 207 -50.50 -44.15 -49.47
C ASP A 207 -50.45 -45.31 -50.47
N ILE A 208 -49.27 -45.94 -50.62
CA ILE A 208 -49.11 -47.15 -51.46
C ILE A 208 -49.98 -48.28 -50.92
N LEU A 209 -49.94 -48.55 -49.62
CA LEU A 209 -50.74 -49.60 -48.98
C LEU A 209 -52.25 -49.33 -49.14
N ALA A 210 -52.68 -48.07 -49.04
CA ALA A 210 -54.07 -47.67 -49.28
C ALA A 210 -54.48 -47.94 -50.73
N ARG A 211 -53.62 -47.59 -51.70
CA ARG A 211 -53.85 -47.90 -53.13
C ARG A 211 -53.87 -49.41 -53.39
N GLU A 212 -52.98 -50.18 -52.77
CA GLU A 212 -52.97 -51.65 -52.85
C GLU A 212 -54.23 -52.28 -52.24
N ARG A 213 -54.71 -51.77 -51.10
CA ARG A 213 -55.96 -52.23 -50.49
C ARG A 213 -57.16 -51.93 -51.38
N GLU A 214 -57.21 -50.74 -51.98
CA GLU A 214 -58.27 -50.35 -52.90
C GLU A 214 -58.27 -51.19 -54.18
N THR A 215 -57.10 -51.42 -54.78
CA THR A 215 -56.98 -52.31 -55.95
C THR A 215 -57.35 -53.75 -55.64
N ASN A 216 -56.94 -54.29 -54.50
CA ASN A 216 -57.36 -55.62 -54.04
C ASN A 216 -58.88 -55.69 -53.79
N ARG A 217 -59.49 -54.67 -53.17
CA ARG A 217 -60.95 -54.60 -53.01
C ARG A 217 -61.67 -54.61 -54.35
N ARG A 218 -61.20 -53.83 -55.32
CA ARG A 218 -61.76 -53.82 -56.69
C ARG A 218 -61.66 -55.20 -57.34
N LEU A 219 -60.49 -55.83 -57.28
CA LEU A 219 -60.29 -57.17 -57.81
C LEU A 219 -61.22 -58.19 -57.15
N LEU A 220 -61.39 -58.11 -55.83
CA LEU A 220 -62.26 -59.00 -55.07
C LEU A 220 -63.74 -58.79 -55.44
N SER A 221 -64.18 -57.53 -55.55
CA SER A 221 -65.50 -57.15 -56.07
C SER A 221 -65.74 -57.66 -57.49
N ASP A 222 -64.75 -57.55 -58.38
CA ASP A 222 -64.82 -58.08 -59.75
C ASP A 222 -64.95 -59.61 -59.75
N LYS A 223 -64.22 -60.31 -58.87
CA LYS A 223 -64.35 -61.77 -58.70
C LYS A 223 -65.67 -62.18 -58.10
N GLU A 224 -66.21 -61.44 -57.13
CA GLU A 224 -67.55 -61.67 -56.60
C GLU A 224 -68.62 -61.49 -57.68
N ARG A 225 -68.47 -60.49 -58.55
CA ARG A 225 -69.34 -60.30 -59.71
C ARG A 225 -69.23 -61.46 -60.70
N GLU A 226 -68.01 -61.88 -61.07
CA GLU A 226 -67.81 -63.06 -61.93
C GLU A 226 -68.45 -64.33 -61.32
N MET A 227 -68.31 -64.53 -60.01
CA MET A 227 -68.92 -65.65 -59.28
C MET A 227 -70.45 -65.57 -59.29
N ALA A 228 -71.02 -64.37 -59.09
CA ALA A 228 -72.45 -64.15 -59.17
C ALA A 228 -72.99 -64.42 -60.58
N GLU A 229 -72.28 -63.98 -61.63
CA GLU A 229 -72.61 -64.28 -63.02
C GLU A 229 -72.55 -65.77 -63.33
N MET A 230 -71.51 -66.47 -62.85
CA MET A 230 -71.41 -67.93 -63.02
C MET A 230 -72.54 -68.67 -62.28
N ARG A 231 -72.90 -68.22 -61.08
CA ARG A 231 -74.06 -68.76 -60.34
C ARG A 231 -75.37 -68.50 -61.09
N ALA A 232 -75.56 -67.30 -61.63
CA ALA A 232 -76.74 -66.97 -62.43
C ALA A 232 -76.83 -67.82 -63.70
N ARG A 233 -75.72 -68.02 -64.42
CA ARG A 233 -75.64 -68.94 -65.57
C ARG A 233 -75.95 -70.38 -65.17
N MET A 234 -75.43 -70.83 -64.02
CA MET A 234 -75.69 -72.17 -63.52
C MET A 234 -77.17 -72.36 -63.12
N GLN A 235 -77.78 -71.34 -62.52
CA GLN A 235 -79.21 -71.34 -62.23
C GLN A 235 -80.04 -71.37 -63.52
N GLN A 236 -79.67 -70.55 -64.51
CA GLN A 236 -80.32 -70.57 -65.81
C GLN A 236 -80.22 -71.95 -66.48
N GLN A 237 -79.05 -72.61 -66.42
CA GLN A 237 -78.91 -73.98 -66.91
C GLN A 237 -79.76 -74.99 -66.15
N LEU A 238 -79.94 -74.83 -64.84
CA LEU A 238 -80.84 -75.68 -64.05
C LEU A 238 -82.29 -75.47 -64.44
N ASP A 239 -82.71 -74.22 -64.66
CA ASP A 239 -84.06 -73.87 -65.09
C ASP A 239 -84.34 -74.41 -66.51
N GLU A 240 -83.39 -74.25 -67.45
CA GLU A 240 -83.46 -74.85 -68.80
C GLU A 240 -83.52 -76.39 -68.74
N TYR A 241 -82.78 -77.02 -67.81
CA TYR A 241 -82.85 -78.47 -67.58
C TYR A 241 -84.21 -78.90 -67.01
N GLN A 242 -84.79 -78.10 -66.10
CA GLN A 242 -86.10 -78.36 -65.52
C GLN A 242 -87.20 -78.22 -66.59
N GLU A 243 -87.12 -77.20 -67.43
CA GLU A 243 -88.05 -77.00 -68.55
C GLU A 243 -87.95 -78.15 -69.56
N LEU A 244 -86.73 -78.61 -69.87
CA LEU A 244 -86.52 -79.80 -70.70
C LEU A 244 -87.07 -81.08 -70.04
N LEU A 245 -86.95 -81.21 -68.72
CA LEU A 245 -87.54 -82.31 -67.96
C LEU A 245 -89.07 -82.28 -68.00
N ASP A 246 -89.68 -81.09 -67.90
CA ASP A 246 -91.12 -80.90 -68.00
C ASP A 246 -91.63 -81.24 -69.41
N ILE A 247 -90.90 -80.83 -70.46
CA ILE A 247 -91.16 -81.26 -71.85
C ILE A 247 -91.05 -82.79 -71.96
N LYS A 248 -90.03 -83.40 -71.34
CA LYS A 248 -89.87 -84.86 -71.34
C LYS A 248 -91.02 -85.56 -70.61
N LEU A 249 -91.50 -85.02 -69.49
CA LEU A 249 -92.66 -85.54 -68.77
C LEU A 249 -93.94 -85.41 -69.61
N ALA A 250 -94.13 -84.30 -70.31
CA ALA A 250 -95.23 -84.12 -71.25
C ALA A 250 -95.19 -85.15 -72.38
N LEU A 251 -94.01 -85.39 -72.97
CA LEU A 251 -93.82 -86.43 -73.99
C LEU A 251 -94.06 -87.84 -73.44
N ASP A 252 -93.61 -88.15 -72.22
CA ASP A 252 -93.92 -89.43 -71.56
C ASP A 252 -95.42 -89.61 -71.32
N MET A 253 -96.13 -88.53 -70.98
CA MET A 253 -97.59 -88.53 -70.85
C MET A 253 -98.28 -88.76 -72.19
N GLU A 254 -97.82 -88.12 -73.27
CA GLU A 254 -98.30 -88.37 -74.63
C GLU A 254 -98.04 -89.82 -75.06
N ILE A 255 -96.83 -90.36 -74.82
CA ILE A 255 -96.50 -91.76 -75.11
C ILE A 255 -97.41 -92.71 -74.32
N ASN A 256 -97.69 -92.41 -73.05
CA ASN A 256 -98.64 -93.21 -72.26
C ASN A 256 -100.09 -93.07 -72.75
N ALA A 257 -100.48 -91.89 -73.26
CA ALA A 257 -101.79 -91.71 -73.89
C ALA A 257 -101.89 -92.49 -75.20
N TYR A 258 -100.84 -92.50 -76.03
CA TYR A 258 -100.77 -93.35 -77.23
C TYR A 258 -100.78 -94.84 -76.87
N ARG A 259 -100.06 -95.27 -75.82
CA ARG A 259 -100.14 -96.63 -75.30
C ARG A 259 -101.55 -97.01 -74.85
N LYS A 260 -102.25 -96.15 -74.12
CA LYS A 260 -103.64 -96.40 -73.69
C LYS A 260 -104.66 -96.44 -74.83
N LEU A 261 -104.43 -95.70 -75.91
CA LEU A 261 -105.29 -95.77 -77.10
C LEU A 261 -105.08 -97.08 -77.88
N LEU A 262 -103.84 -97.58 -77.91
CA LEU A 262 -103.48 -98.89 -78.48
C LEU A 262 -103.97 -100.05 -77.61
N GLU A 263 -103.84 -99.97 -76.28
CA GLU A 263 -104.39 -100.97 -75.33
C GLU A 263 -105.93 -101.07 -75.44
N GLY A 264 -106.62 -99.98 -75.78
CA GLY A 264 -108.07 -99.96 -76.04
C GLY A 264 -108.52 -100.61 -77.36
N GLU A 265 -107.66 -100.65 -78.39
CA GLU A 265 -107.93 -101.44 -79.61
C GLU A 265 -107.53 -102.91 -79.45
N GLU A 266 -106.52 -103.22 -78.63
CA GLU A 266 -106.01 -104.58 -78.44
C GLU A 266 -106.93 -105.48 -77.60
N GLU A 267 -107.82 -104.90 -76.77
CA GLU A 267 -108.77 -105.66 -75.93
C GLU A 267 -109.97 -106.24 -76.70
N ARG A 268 -110.24 -105.80 -77.94
CA ARG A 268 -111.27 -106.38 -78.83
C ARG A 268 -110.78 -107.58 -79.65
N LEU A 269 -109.47 -107.86 -79.69
CA LEU A 269 -108.86 -108.80 -80.65
C LEU A 269 -108.12 -110.00 -80.04
N ARG A 270 -108.25 -110.30 -78.73
CA ARG A 270 -107.74 -111.55 -78.09
C ARG A 270 -106.35 -111.99 -78.59
N LEU A 271 -105.34 -111.17 -78.37
CA LEU A 271 -103.94 -111.56 -78.58
C LEU A 271 -103.22 -111.63 -77.23
N SER A 272 -102.55 -112.77 -77.04
CA SER A 272 -101.61 -113.03 -75.95
C SER A 272 -100.19 -113.05 -76.53
N PRO A 273 -99.17 -113.21 -75.70
CA PRO A 273 -98.41 -112.22 -74.94
C PRO A 273 -97.07 -111.89 -75.64
N SER A 274 -96.30 -110.89 -75.21
CA SER A 274 -94.86 -110.89 -75.55
C SER A 274 -93.97 -110.11 -74.57
N PRO A 275 -92.94 -110.76 -74.01
CA PRO A 275 -91.79 -110.16 -73.35
C PRO A 275 -90.56 -110.15 -74.27
N SER A 276 -89.66 -109.16 -74.14
CA SER A 276 -88.22 -109.18 -74.55
C SER A 276 -87.73 -107.74 -74.81
N SER A 277 -86.47 -107.32 -74.73
CA SER A 277 -85.20 -107.82 -74.18
C SER A 277 -84.12 -106.75 -74.48
N HIS A 278 -82.95 -106.87 -73.82
CA HIS A 278 -81.60 -106.42 -74.28
C HIS A 278 -81.27 -104.91 -74.23
N LYS A 279 -80.31 -104.47 -73.39
CA LYS A 279 -78.83 -104.49 -73.55
C LYS A 279 -78.28 -103.67 -74.73
N GLY A 280 -77.37 -102.76 -74.42
CA GLY A 280 -76.36 -102.19 -75.33
C GLY A 280 -76.13 -100.69 -75.02
N ALA A 281 -75.08 -100.25 -74.32
CA ALA A 281 -73.63 -100.27 -74.62
C ALA A 281 -73.13 -98.90 -75.12
N SER A 282 -71.96 -98.49 -74.59
CA SER A 282 -70.95 -97.64 -75.27
C SER A 282 -71.31 -96.15 -75.42
N ARG A 283 -70.44 -95.14 -75.37
CA ARG A 283 -68.97 -94.95 -75.46
C ARG A 283 -68.81 -93.42 -75.29
N SER A 284 -67.92 -92.83 -74.48
CA SER A 284 -66.46 -92.70 -74.66
C SER A 284 -66.05 -91.21 -74.73
N HIS A 285 -64.94 -90.89 -74.03
CA HIS A 285 -63.80 -90.08 -74.53
C HIS A 285 -64.00 -88.54 -74.69
N VAL A 286 -63.08 -87.61 -74.33
CA VAL A 286 -61.66 -87.66 -73.88
C VAL A 286 -61.11 -86.22 -73.71
N SER A 287 -59.98 -86.13 -72.97
CA SER A 287 -58.89 -85.11 -72.96
C SER A 287 -59.20 -83.64 -72.66
N THR A 288 -58.67 -82.98 -71.60
CA THR A 288 -57.25 -82.63 -71.24
C THR A 288 -56.60 -81.63 -72.23
N PRO A 289 -55.50 -80.88 -71.92
CA PRO A 289 -54.58 -80.97 -70.76
C PRO A 289 -53.96 -79.65 -70.21
N GLY A 290 -53.17 -79.79 -69.13
CA GLY A 290 -51.92 -79.02 -68.87
C GLY A 290 -52.06 -77.76 -67.99
N SER A 291 -51.11 -77.37 -67.14
CA SER A 291 -49.79 -77.88 -66.78
C SER A 291 -49.25 -77.05 -65.59
N SER A 292 -48.74 -77.72 -64.55
CA SER A 292 -47.52 -77.42 -63.76
C SER A 292 -47.20 -76.00 -63.25
N LYS A 293 -47.03 -75.84 -61.92
CA LYS A 293 -45.70 -75.70 -61.27
C LYS A 293 -45.76 -75.67 -59.73
N LYS A 294 -44.94 -76.52 -59.10
CA LYS A 294 -44.57 -76.57 -57.67
C LYS A 294 -43.53 -75.49 -57.31
N ARG A 295 -43.45 -75.16 -56.01
CA ARG A 295 -42.25 -75.25 -55.11
C ARG A 295 -42.65 -74.64 -53.75
N LYS A 296 -42.74 -75.43 -52.67
CA LYS A 296 -41.71 -75.99 -51.76
C LYS A 296 -41.24 -74.96 -50.71
N LEU A 297 -41.74 -75.20 -49.49
CA LEU A 297 -41.38 -74.61 -48.20
C LEU A 297 -40.07 -75.25 -47.72
N GLU A 298 -39.11 -74.46 -47.24
CA GLU A 298 -38.00 -74.95 -46.40
C GLU A 298 -37.90 -74.15 -45.11
N ASP A 299 -37.70 -74.93 -44.06
CA ASP A 299 -37.41 -74.60 -42.68
C ASP A 299 -35.92 -74.24 -42.56
N SER A 300 -35.59 -73.26 -41.71
CA SER A 300 -34.21 -72.87 -41.46
C SER A 300 -34.05 -72.37 -40.02
N GLU A 301 -33.67 -73.30 -39.14
CA GLU A 301 -33.07 -73.01 -37.84
C GLU A 301 -31.85 -72.08 -38.02
N SER A 302 -31.91 -70.89 -37.44
CA SER A 302 -30.79 -69.95 -37.41
C SER A 302 -30.24 -69.88 -35.99
N ARG A 303 -29.08 -70.52 -35.78
CA ARG A 303 -28.24 -70.36 -34.58
C ARG A 303 -27.76 -68.91 -34.50
N THR A 304 -28.10 -68.21 -33.43
CA THR A 304 -27.65 -66.84 -33.15
C THR A 304 -26.24 -66.87 -32.56
N SER A 305 -25.25 -66.40 -33.32
CA SER A 305 -23.91 -66.10 -32.79
C SER A 305 -23.87 -64.65 -32.32
N PHE A 306 -23.95 -64.42 -31.01
CA PHE A 306 -23.74 -63.10 -30.41
C PHE A 306 -22.24 -62.81 -30.31
N SER A 307 -21.76 -61.83 -31.08
CA SER A 307 -20.45 -61.21 -30.88
C SER A 307 -20.61 -60.06 -29.88
N HIS A 308 -20.05 -60.19 -28.67
CA HIS A 308 -20.00 -59.11 -27.70
C HIS A 308 -18.77 -58.22 -27.94
N HIS A 309 -19.00 -56.96 -28.28
CA HIS A 309 -17.98 -55.90 -28.15
C HIS A 309 -18.28 -55.08 -26.90
N ALA A 310 -17.59 -55.36 -25.79
CA ALA A 310 -17.61 -54.50 -24.62
C ALA A 310 -16.59 -53.36 -24.80
N ARG A 311 -17.06 -52.11 -24.78
CA ARG A 311 -16.22 -50.91 -24.66
C ARG A 311 -16.58 -50.20 -23.37
N THR A 312 -15.68 -50.19 -22.39
CA THR A 312 -15.85 -49.49 -21.12
C THR A 312 -14.98 -48.23 -21.12
N SER A 313 -15.59 -47.05 -20.97
CA SER A 313 -14.87 -45.80 -20.77
C SER A 313 -14.65 -45.60 -19.27
N GLY A 314 -13.57 -46.18 -18.74
CA GLY A 314 -13.28 -46.13 -17.30
C GLY A 314 -12.00 -46.87 -16.93
N ARG A 315 -11.48 -46.61 -15.71
CA ARG A 315 -10.21 -47.16 -15.22
C ARG A 315 -10.25 -48.68 -14.97
N VAL A 316 -11.42 -49.33 -15.00
CA VAL A 316 -11.58 -50.79 -14.91
C VAL A 316 -12.44 -51.27 -16.08
N GLY A 317 -11.99 -52.29 -16.80
CA GLY A 317 -12.70 -52.91 -17.91
C GLY A 317 -13.02 -54.38 -17.65
N VAL A 318 -14.12 -54.87 -18.24
CA VAL A 318 -14.51 -56.29 -18.16
C VAL A 318 -13.80 -57.05 -19.28
N GLU A 319 -13.08 -58.11 -18.94
CA GLU A 319 -12.26 -58.88 -19.89
C GLU A 319 -13.00 -60.14 -20.36
N GLU A 320 -13.64 -60.87 -19.44
CA GLU A 320 -14.40 -62.09 -19.74
C GLU A 320 -15.62 -62.22 -18.83
N VAL A 321 -16.72 -62.72 -19.39
CA VAL A 321 -17.97 -63.05 -18.70
C VAL A 321 -18.30 -64.51 -19.00
N ASP A 322 -18.52 -65.32 -17.96
CA ASP A 322 -18.99 -66.69 -18.12
C ASP A 322 -20.45 -66.69 -18.58
N LEU A 323 -20.76 -67.44 -19.64
CA LEU A 323 -22.10 -67.50 -20.25
C LEU A 323 -23.12 -68.23 -19.35
N GLU A 324 -22.65 -69.01 -18.36
CA GLU A 324 -23.49 -69.63 -17.33
C GLU A 324 -23.62 -68.77 -16.05
N GLY A 325 -23.02 -67.58 -16.03
CA GLY A 325 -23.21 -66.58 -14.97
C GLY A 325 -22.50 -66.87 -13.64
N LYS A 326 -21.51 -67.77 -13.59
CA LYS A 326 -20.82 -68.13 -12.34
C LYS A 326 -19.74 -67.13 -11.93
N PHE A 327 -19.12 -66.42 -12.89
CA PHE A 327 -18.13 -65.38 -12.58
C PHE A 327 -17.96 -64.33 -13.68
N VAL A 328 -17.33 -63.21 -13.31
CA VAL A 328 -16.88 -62.15 -14.21
C VAL A 328 -15.44 -61.77 -13.86
N ARG A 329 -14.57 -61.64 -14.88
CA ARG A 329 -13.16 -61.23 -14.70
C ARG A 329 -12.99 -59.75 -15.07
N LEU A 330 -12.52 -58.94 -14.11
CA LEU A 330 -12.29 -57.51 -14.26
C LEU A 330 -10.79 -57.19 -14.34
N ARG A 331 -10.39 -56.32 -15.27
CA ARG A 331 -9.01 -55.83 -15.42
C ARG A 331 -8.94 -54.33 -15.11
N ASN A 332 -8.05 -53.96 -14.18
CA ASN A 332 -7.75 -52.56 -13.90
C ASN A 332 -6.72 -52.03 -14.91
N LYS A 333 -7.05 -50.92 -15.58
CA LYS A 333 -6.23 -50.25 -16.60
C LYS A 333 -5.56 -48.98 -16.06
N SER A 334 -5.50 -48.78 -14.74
CA SER A 334 -4.95 -47.54 -14.15
C SER A 334 -3.42 -47.38 -14.25
N ASN A 335 -2.69 -48.40 -14.71
CA ASN A 335 -1.23 -48.42 -14.78
C ASN A 335 -0.68 -48.69 -16.20
N GLU A 336 -1.52 -48.63 -17.24
CA GLU A 336 -1.14 -48.38 -18.65
C GLU A 336 -1.45 -46.92 -18.95
#